data_AF-A0A3E0DN10-F1
#
_entry.id   AF-A0A3E0DN10-F1
#
_cell.length_a   1.000
_cell.length_b   1.000
_cell.length_c   1.000
_cell.angle_alpha   90.00
_cell.angle_beta   90.00
_cell.angle_gamma   90.00
#
_symmetry.space_group_name_H-M   'P 1'
#
loop_
_entity.id
_entity.type
_entity.pdbx_description
1 polymer ?
#
loop_
_entity_poly.entity_id
_entity_poly.type
_entity_poly.pdbx_seq_one_letter_code
_entity_poly.pdbx_strand_id
1 'polypeptide(L)'
;MTFSNHKNMHTWLFIAGDDLDAIEQAAQASPSVLVIDLEEFTAKENKALACQRLPQAIAICQQHNVECAIRIDALLNGGTEQLEWLADSKPYAVFLPQVERPEQLLRLTEQMSQFGLADTPIVPTIESYEGVNNFETIASCSANIIAALLGTGDLSKSMGLSEEPLKMEIMKPQRVAFLATCLQHSIIAIDGPWPDLRDEPNNKINQENDLSFAYQSGFRSKCIIDKKQIPKKL
;
A
#
# COMPACT_ATOMS: atom_id res chain seq x y z
N MET A 1 -2.50 -2.94 19.47
CA MET A 1 -1.16 -2.29 19.53
C MET A 1 -1.38 -0.81 19.73
N THR A 2 -0.87 -0.25 20.84
CA THR A 2 -1.05 1.17 21.19
C THR A 2 0.00 2.02 20.50
N PHE A 3 -0.40 2.78 19.48
CA PHE A 3 0.45 3.75 18.79
C PHE A 3 0.68 4.98 19.68
N SER A 4 1.66 4.93 20.58
CA SER A 4 2.06 6.06 21.42
C SER A 4 3.29 6.80 20.85
N ASN A 5 3.08 7.66 19.86
CA ASN A 5 3.78 8.95 19.69
C ASN A 5 3.18 9.71 18.50
N HIS A 6 2.32 10.70 18.75
CA HIS A 6 1.54 11.41 17.73
C HIS A 6 2.34 12.37 16.82
N LYS A 7 3.65 12.16 16.59
CA LYS A 7 4.49 13.06 15.78
C LYS A 7 5.15 12.44 14.54
N ASN A 8 5.19 11.12 14.41
CA ASN A 8 5.82 10.48 13.25
C ASN A 8 4.77 9.89 12.31
N MET A 9 4.90 10.19 11.01
CA MET A 9 4.13 9.54 9.94
C MET A 9 4.70 8.14 9.71
N HIS A 10 3.87 7.11 9.74
CA HIS A 10 4.24 5.77 9.32
C HIS A 10 4.35 5.70 7.80
N THR A 11 5.45 5.17 7.29
CA THR A 11 5.69 5.08 5.85
C THR A 11 5.57 3.64 5.37
N TRP A 12 4.78 3.46 4.32
CA TRP A 12 4.62 2.20 3.60
C TRP A 12 5.35 2.36 2.27
N LEU A 13 6.58 1.85 2.18
CA LEU A 13 7.44 2.02 1.00
C LEU A 13 7.24 0.88 0.02
N PHE A 14 6.78 1.21 -1.19
CA PHE A 14 6.63 0.24 -2.27
C PHE A 14 7.94 0.10 -3.03
N ILE A 15 8.30 -1.15 -3.34
CA ILE A 15 9.49 -1.48 -4.12
C ILE A 15 9.22 -2.71 -5.00
N ALA A 16 9.77 -2.73 -6.21
CA ALA A 16 9.66 -3.88 -7.10
C ALA A 16 10.25 -5.13 -6.44
N GLY A 17 9.56 -6.27 -6.57
CA GLY A 17 9.93 -7.51 -5.91
C GLY A 17 11.06 -8.28 -6.58
N ASP A 18 11.48 -7.87 -7.77
CA ASP A 18 12.54 -8.52 -8.53
C ASP A 18 13.92 -7.92 -8.29
N ASP A 19 14.10 -6.82 -7.57
CA ASP A 19 15.43 -6.21 -7.34
C ASP A 19 15.87 -6.29 -5.87
N LEU A 20 16.67 -7.32 -5.53
CA LEU A 20 17.15 -7.53 -4.16
C LEU A 20 18.08 -6.41 -3.67
N ASP A 21 18.87 -5.80 -4.55
CA ASP A 21 19.77 -4.71 -4.17
C ASP A 21 18.96 -3.45 -3.86
N ALA A 22 17.89 -3.19 -4.61
CA ALA A 22 16.96 -2.11 -4.33
C ALA A 22 16.15 -2.36 -3.04
N ILE A 23 15.71 -3.61 -2.80
CA ILE A 23 15.03 -4.03 -1.56
C ILE A 23 15.94 -3.81 -0.35
N GLU A 24 17.20 -4.21 -0.42
CA GLU A 24 18.21 -3.99 0.64
C GLU A 24 18.38 -2.49 0.94
N GLN A 25 18.54 -1.66 -0.10
CA GLN A 25 18.64 -0.21 0.08
C GLN A 25 17.36 0.43 0.64
N ALA A 26 16.19 -0.11 0.29
CA ALA A 26 14.90 0.35 0.80
C ALA A 26 14.73 -0.04 2.27
N ALA A 27 15.11 -1.25 2.66
CA ALA A 27 15.12 -1.71 4.04
C ALA A 27 16.08 -0.90 4.92
N GLN A 28 17.30 -0.59 4.43
CA GLN A 28 18.26 0.28 5.10
C GLN A 28 17.71 1.70 5.36
N ALA A 29 16.81 2.19 4.52
CA ALA A 29 16.14 3.47 4.73
C ALA A 29 15.13 3.47 5.89
N SER A 30 14.86 2.29 6.48
CA SER A 30 14.04 2.08 7.67
C SER A 30 12.60 2.62 7.57
N PRO A 31 11.83 2.28 6.53
CA PRO A 31 10.41 2.59 6.50
C PRO A 31 9.66 1.84 7.63
N SER A 32 8.44 2.26 7.96
CA SER A 32 7.62 1.49 8.91
C SER A 32 7.25 0.11 8.36
N VAL A 33 6.90 0.05 7.06
CA VAL A 33 6.63 -1.18 6.34
C VAL A 33 7.28 -1.08 4.96
N LEU A 34 7.98 -2.14 4.55
CA LEU A 34 8.40 -2.32 3.16
C LEU A 34 7.38 -3.22 2.47
N VAL A 35 6.77 -2.70 1.40
CA VAL A 35 5.81 -3.42 0.56
C VAL A 35 6.55 -3.93 -0.67
N ILE A 36 6.81 -5.24 -0.69
CA ILE A 36 7.38 -5.92 -1.84
C ILE A 36 6.27 -6.10 -2.87
N ASP A 37 6.41 -5.42 -3.99
CA ASP A 37 5.38 -5.34 -5.01
C ASP A 37 5.57 -6.41 -6.08
N LEU A 38 4.54 -7.21 -6.35
CA LEU A 38 4.50 -8.18 -7.45
C LEU A 38 3.59 -7.73 -8.59
N GLU A 39 3.05 -6.51 -8.51
CA GLU A 39 2.03 -5.98 -9.40
C GLU A 39 2.60 -4.99 -10.42
N GLU A 40 2.33 -3.69 -10.33
CA GLU A 40 2.74 -2.70 -11.34
C GLU A 40 4.21 -2.26 -11.25
N PHE A 41 4.85 -2.34 -10.08
CA PHE A 41 6.26 -1.97 -9.92
C PHE A 41 7.18 -3.08 -10.44
N THR A 42 6.68 -4.32 -10.47
CA THR A 42 7.40 -5.47 -11.04
C THR A 42 7.00 -5.68 -12.50
N ALA A 43 7.97 -5.57 -13.40
CA ALA A 43 7.76 -5.82 -14.82
C ALA A 43 7.19 -7.24 -15.05
N LYS A 44 6.27 -7.37 -16.02
CA LYS A 44 5.53 -8.62 -16.27
C LYS A 44 6.45 -9.83 -16.47
N GLU A 45 7.55 -9.64 -17.20
CA GLU A 45 8.60 -10.63 -17.45
C GLU A 45 9.35 -11.07 -16.18
N ASN A 46 9.36 -10.24 -15.15
CA ASN A 46 10.12 -10.46 -13.92
C ASN A 46 9.25 -10.99 -12.76
N LYS A 47 7.92 -11.07 -12.91
CA LYS A 47 7.02 -11.52 -11.84
C LYS A 47 7.36 -12.90 -11.27
N ALA A 48 7.74 -13.85 -12.14
CA ALA A 48 8.19 -15.17 -11.70
C ALA A 48 9.49 -15.11 -10.89
N LEU A 49 10.43 -14.25 -11.31
CA LEU A 49 11.68 -14.03 -10.60
C LEU A 49 11.43 -13.36 -9.23
N ALA A 50 10.55 -12.37 -9.17
CA ALA A 50 10.14 -11.72 -7.93
C ALA A 50 9.56 -12.73 -6.93
N CYS A 51 8.65 -13.60 -7.38
CA CYS A 51 8.09 -14.66 -6.53
C CYS A 51 9.17 -15.60 -5.97
N GLN A 52 10.13 -16.01 -6.81
CA GLN A 52 11.27 -16.86 -6.37
C GLN A 52 12.17 -16.15 -5.36
N ARG A 53 12.24 -14.82 -5.38
CA ARG A 53 13.08 -13.97 -4.52
C ARG A 53 12.41 -13.59 -3.20
N LEU A 54 11.10 -13.81 -3.03
CA LEU A 54 10.36 -13.45 -1.82
C LEU A 54 11.02 -13.93 -0.50
N PRO A 55 11.52 -15.18 -0.37
CA PRO A 55 12.19 -15.61 0.86
C PRO A 55 13.42 -14.76 1.20
N GLN A 56 14.18 -14.34 0.19
CA GLN A 56 15.35 -13.48 0.36
C GLN A 56 14.95 -12.04 0.70
N ALA A 57 13.93 -11.51 0.02
CA ALA A 57 13.38 -10.18 0.31
C ALA A 57 12.87 -10.07 1.76
N ILE A 58 12.17 -11.10 2.25
CA ILE A 58 11.68 -11.14 3.64
C ILE A 58 12.83 -11.25 4.63
N ALA A 59 13.86 -12.06 4.33
CA ALA A 59 15.05 -12.15 5.16
C ALA A 59 15.78 -10.79 5.28
N ILE A 60 15.87 -10.03 4.18
CA ILE A 60 16.41 -8.66 4.18
C ILE A 60 15.60 -7.76 5.12
N CYS A 61 14.27 -7.74 5.02
CA CYS A 61 13.42 -6.95 5.91
C CYS A 61 13.64 -7.31 7.40
N GLN A 62 13.73 -8.62 7.70
CA GLN A 62 14.00 -9.10 9.05
C GLN A 62 15.38 -8.66 9.57
N GLN A 63 16.41 -8.69 8.73
CA GLN A 63 17.76 -8.24 9.09
C GLN A 63 17.81 -6.76 9.48
N HIS A 64 16.99 -5.93 8.82
CA HIS A 64 16.87 -4.49 9.11
C HIS A 64 15.77 -4.15 10.11
N ASN A 65 15.08 -5.14 10.68
CA ASN A 65 13.97 -4.97 11.61
C ASN A 65 12.85 -4.07 11.04
N VAL A 66 12.48 -4.34 9.79
CA VAL A 66 11.39 -3.67 9.04
C VAL A 66 10.28 -4.68 8.79
N GLU A 67 9.03 -4.26 8.99
CA GLU A 67 7.86 -5.09 8.66
C GLU A 67 7.77 -5.31 7.15
N CYS A 68 7.53 -6.54 6.70
CA CYS A 68 7.49 -6.91 5.29
C CYS A 68 6.07 -7.26 4.86
N ALA A 69 5.44 -6.42 4.04
CA ALA A 69 4.16 -6.71 3.40
C ALA A 69 4.37 -7.04 1.92
N ILE A 70 3.43 -7.78 1.32
CA ILE A 70 3.52 -8.17 -0.10
C ILE A 70 2.28 -7.67 -0.83
N ARG A 71 2.44 -6.93 -1.93
CA ARG A 71 1.33 -6.66 -2.87
C ARG A 71 1.34 -7.70 -3.97
N ILE A 72 0.30 -8.51 -4.00
CA ILE A 72 0.06 -9.47 -5.08
C ILE A 72 -0.69 -8.78 -6.23
N ASP A 73 -0.76 -9.45 -7.37
CA ASP A 73 -1.66 -9.10 -8.45
C ASP A 73 -3.12 -9.25 -8.03
N ALA A 74 -4.02 -8.61 -8.78
CA ALA A 74 -5.45 -8.92 -8.69
C ALA A 74 -5.67 -10.44 -8.88
N LEU A 75 -6.61 -11.02 -8.14
CA LEU A 75 -6.82 -12.47 -8.12
C LEU A 75 -7.06 -13.09 -9.52
N LEU A 76 -7.71 -12.33 -10.41
CA LEU A 76 -7.99 -12.74 -11.79
C LEU A 76 -6.77 -12.66 -12.72
N ASN A 77 -5.70 -11.99 -12.29
CA ASN A 77 -4.52 -11.63 -13.09
C ASN A 77 -3.23 -12.31 -12.58
N GLY A 78 -3.33 -13.44 -11.88
CA GLY A 78 -2.17 -14.18 -11.37
C GLY A 78 -1.95 -14.09 -9.86
N GLY A 79 -2.77 -13.31 -9.14
CA GLY A 79 -2.63 -13.15 -7.69
C GLY A 79 -2.87 -14.44 -6.91
N THR A 80 -3.71 -15.35 -7.43
CA THR A 80 -3.98 -16.64 -6.79
C THR A 80 -2.73 -17.51 -6.74
N GLU A 81 -2.03 -17.61 -7.87
CA GLU A 81 -0.80 -18.39 -8.03
C GLU A 81 0.34 -17.79 -7.20
N GLN A 82 0.35 -16.48 -6.99
CA GLN A 82 1.33 -15.81 -6.13
C GLN A 82 1.18 -16.17 -4.65
N LEU A 83 -0.02 -16.54 -4.18
CA LEU A 83 -0.23 -16.96 -2.78
C LEU A 83 0.52 -18.26 -2.45
N GLU A 84 0.74 -19.15 -3.42
CA GLU A 84 1.52 -20.38 -3.22
C GLU A 84 2.94 -20.07 -2.76
N TRP A 85 3.55 -19.02 -3.31
CA TRP A 85 4.89 -18.55 -2.95
C TRP A 85 4.94 -17.90 -1.57
N LEU A 86 3.78 -17.54 -1.02
CA LEU A 86 3.65 -16.90 0.28
C LEU A 86 3.41 -17.87 1.43
N ALA A 87 3.08 -19.14 1.17
CA ALA A 87 2.61 -20.09 2.18
C ALA A 87 3.52 -20.19 3.44
N ASP A 88 4.84 -20.16 3.24
CA ASP A 88 5.82 -20.25 4.34
C ASP A 88 6.37 -18.88 4.79
N SER A 89 5.91 -17.81 4.16
CA SER A 89 6.56 -16.50 4.20
C SER A 89 6.04 -15.57 5.30
N LYS A 90 4.84 -15.87 5.85
CA LYS A 90 4.15 -15.13 6.93
C LYS A 90 4.37 -13.61 6.87
N PRO A 91 3.97 -12.95 5.76
CA PRO A 91 4.19 -11.53 5.63
C PRO A 91 3.37 -10.77 6.67
N TYR A 92 3.81 -9.54 6.99
CA TYR A 92 3.11 -8.63 7.88
C TYR A 92 1.67 -8.38 7.43
N ALA A 93 1.47 -8.24 6.12
CA ALA A 93 0.16 -8.18 5.48
C ALA A 93 0.26 -8.52 3.98
N VAL A 94 -0.88 -8.88 3.39
CA VAL A 94 -1.05 -9.04 1.93
C VAL A 94 -1.89 -7.88 1.40
N PHE A 95 -1.36 -7.14 0.43
CA PHE A 95 -2.09 -6.12 -0.28
C PHE A 95 -2.82 -6.73 -1.48
N LEU A 96 -4.09 -6.36 -1.65
CA LEU A 96 -4.87 -6.70 -2.85
C LEU A 96 -5.20 -5.42 -3.62
N PRO A 97 -4.74 -5.27 -4.88
CA PRO A 97 -5.04 -4.11 -5.70
C PRO A 97 -6.48 -4.16 -6.22
N GLN A 98 -6.97 -3.00 -6.69
CA GLN A 98 -8.20 -2.83 -7.46
C GLN A 98 -9.43 -3.43 -6.76
N VAL A 99 -9.57 -3.17 -5.46
CA VAL A 99 -10.70 -3.67 -4.68
C VAL A 99 -11.90 -2.75 -4.86
N GLU A 100 -12.94 -3.29 -5.46
CA GLU A 100 -14.18 -2.59 -5.78
C GLU A 100 -15.37 -3.15 -5.00
N ARG A 101 -15.26 -4.39 -4.53
CA ARG A 101 -16.36 -5.11 -3.85
C ARG A 101 -15.85 -6.04 -2.74
N PRO A 102 -16.63 -6.26 -1.67
CA PRO A 102 -16.22 -7.12 -0.54
C PRO A 102 -15.93 -8.56 -0.97
N GLU A 103 -16.58 -9.07 -2.03
CA GLU A 103 -16.40 -10.44 -2.51
C GLU A 103 -14.96 -10.72 -2.93
N GLN A 104 -14.22 -9.72 -3.40
CA GLN A 104 -12.80 -9.86 -3.72
C GLN A 104 -11.97 -10.21 -2.48
N LEU A 105 -12.27 -9.57 -1.34
CA LEU A 105 -11.58 -9.82 -0.07
C LEU A 105 -11.99 -11.13 0.58
N LEU A 106 -13.26 -11.49 0.48
CA LEU A 106 -13.76 -12.78 0.97
C LEU A 106 -13.12 -13.94 0.19
N ARG A 107 -13.03 -13.80 -1.14
CA ARG A 107 -12.33 -14.78 -1.99
C ARG A 107 -10.85 -14.87 -1.67
N LEU A 108 -10.18 -13.74 -1.47
CA LEU A 108 -8.78 -13.72 -1.04
C LEU A 108 -8.61 -14.44 0.32
N THR A 109 -9.51 -14.20 1.28
CA THR A 109 -9.49 -14.87 2.60
C THR A 109 -9.60 -16.39 2.47
N GLU A 110 -10.51 -16.88 1.62
CA GLU A 110 -10.66 -18.32 1.35
C GLU A 110 -9.39 -18.91 0.73
N GLN A 111 -8.77 -18.22 -0.23
CA GLN A 111 -7.55 -18.69 -0.89
C GLN A 111 -6.34 -18.66 0.04
N MET A 112 -6.16 -17.59 0.81
CA MET A 112 -5.11 -17.48 1.83
C MET A 112 -5.20 -18.61 2.85
N SER A 113 -6.42 -19.01 3.24
CA SER A 113 -6.63 -20.12 4.17
C SER A 113 -6.10 -21.46 3.63
N GLN A 114 -6.18 -21.69 2.31
CA GLN A 114 -5.66 -22.91 1.67
C GLN A 114 -4.13 -22.99 1.72
N PHE A 115 -3.45 -21.84 1.81
CA PHE A 115 -1.99 -21.74 1.86
C PHE A 115 -1.45 -21.45 3.27
N GLY A 116 -2.26 -21.64 4.32
CA GLY A 116 -1.82 -21.42 5.70
C GLY A 116 -1.66 -19.95 6.11
N LEU A 117 -2.25 -19.03 5.35
CA LEU A 117 -2.19 -17.58 5.56
C LEU A 117 -3.49 -17.03 6.18
N ALA A 118 -4.36 -17.86 6.74
CA ALA A 118 -5.68 -17.46 7.27
C ALA A 118 -5.62 -16.30 8.29
N ASP A 119 -4.56 -16.27 9.11
CA ASP A 119 -4.36 -15.22 10.12
C ASP A 119 -3.61 -13.98 9.60
N THR A 120 -3.13 -14.02 8.35
CA THR A 120 -2.38 -12.92 7.74
C THR A 120 -3.32 -11.78 7.39
N PRO A 121 -3.07 -10.55 7.87
CA PRO A 121 -3.91 -9.41 7.55
C PRO A 121 -3.93 -9.05 6.06
N ILE A 122 -5.05 -8.49 5.63
CA ILE A 122 -5.25 -7.97 4.27
C ILE A 122 -5.24 -6.44 4.29
N VAL A 123 -4.64 -5.85 3.26
CA VAL A 123 -4.70 -4.41 2.99
C VAL A 123 -5.30 -4.18 1.60
N PRO A 124 -6.60 -3.87 1.47
CA PRO A 124 -7.17 -3.51 0.19
C PRO A 124 -6.60 -2.18 -0.31
N THR A 125 -6.29 -2.13 -1.61
CA THR A 125 -6.06 -0.87 -2.32
C THR A 125 -7.35 -0.41 -2.98
N ILE A 126 -7.85 0.73 -2.54
CA ILE A 126 -9.02 1.43 -3.08
C ILE A 126 -8.52 2.45 -4.07
N GLU A 127 -8.64 2.15 -5.37
CA GLU A 127 -8.00 2.93 -6.44
C GLU A 127 -8.87 3.12 -7.68
N SER A 128 -10.17 2.92 -7.53
CA SER A 128 -11.16 3.26 -8.56
C SER A 128 -12.32 4.04 -7.97
N TYR A 129 -13.07 4.72 -8.84
CA TYR A 129 -14.30 5.40 -8.45
C TYR A 129 -15.34 4.44 -7.87
N GLU A 130 -15.44 3.22 -8.41
CA GLU A 130 -16.34 2.18 -7.87
C GLU A 130 -15.88 1.75 -6.46
N GLY A 131 -14.58 1.49 -6.27
CA GLY A 131 -14.02 1.13 -4.97
C GLY A 131 -14.24 2.21 -3.90
N VAL A 132 -14.05 3.49 -4.23
CA VAL A 132 -14.32 4.60 -3.30
C VAL A 132 -15.80 4.64 -2.90
N ASN A 133 -16.73 4.46 -3.85
CA ASN A 133 -18.16 4.48 -3.55
C ASN A 133 -18.62 3.27 -2.72
N ASN A 134 -17.96 2.12 -2.89
CA ASN A 134 -18.26 0.90 -2.18
C ASN A 134 -17.44 0.71 -0.90
N PHE A 135 -16.58 1.67 -0.54
CA PHE A 135 -15.57 1.46 0.50
C PHE A 135 -16.17 1.13 1.87
N GLU A 136 -17.32 1.70 2.22
CA GLU A 136 -18.04 1.37 3.46
C GLU A 136 -18.34 -0.13 3.56
N THR A 137 -18.90 -0.71 2.49
CA THR A 137 -19.24 -2.14 2.43
C THR A 137 -18.00 -3.03 2.39
N ILE A 138 -16.93 -2.57 1.71
CA ILE A 138 -15.63 -3.26 1.69
C ILE A 138 -15.02 -3.29 3.10
N ALA A 139 -15.01 -2.14 3.78
CA ALA A 139 -14.43 -1.98 5.11
C ALA A 139 -15.20 -2.75 6.19
N SER A 140 -16.51 -2.93 6.04
CA SER A 140 -17.36 -3.66 6.99
C SER A 140 -17.42 -5.18 6.77
N CYS A 141 -16.73 -5.72 5.76
CA CYS A 141 -16.80 -7.16 5.48
C CYS A 141 -16.03 -8.00 6.52
N SER A 142 -16.22 -9.32 6.51
CA SER A 142 -15.60 -10.21 7.51
C SER A 142 -14.13 -10.54 7.25
N ALA A 143 -13.48 -9.90 6.28
CA ALA A 143 -12.06 -10.10 6.02
C ALA A 143 -11.20 -9.48 7.13
N ASN A 144 -10.02 -10.04 7.38
CA ASN A 144 -9.08 -9.54 8.38
C ASN A 144 -8.35 -8.27 7.89
N ILE A 145 -9.03 -7.14 7.86
CA ILE A 145 -8.50 -5.85 7.37
C ILE A 145 -7.87 -5.08 8.53
N ILE A 146 -6.58 -4.75 8.44
CA ILE A 146 -5.89 -3.91 9.45
C ILE A 146 -5.59 -2.50 8.94
N ALA A 147 -5.46 -2.34 7.63
CA ALA A 147 -5.16 -1.09 6.95
C ALA A 147 -5.85 -1.10 5.60
N ALA A 148 -6.02 0.08 5.00
CA ALA A 148 -6.43 0.22 3.60
C ALA A 148 -5.56 1.30 2.96
N LEU A 149 -5.28 1.15 1.66
CA LEU A 149 -4.56 2.14 0.85
C LEU A 149 -5.52 2.85 -0.09
N LEU A 150 -5.46 4.18 -0.14
CA LEU A 150 -6.07 4.94 -1.22
C LEU A 150 -5.06 5.10 -2.36
N GLY A 151 -5.23 4.32 -3.44
CA GLY A 151 -4.36 4.36 -4.62
C GLY A 151 -4.69 5.58 -5.50
N THR A 152 -4.07 6.72 -5.18
CA THR A 152 -4.38 8.02 -5.81
C THR A 152 -4.00 8.08 -7.30
N GLY A 153 -3.01 7.30 -7.73
CA GLY A 153 -2.59 7.22 -9.13
C GLY A 153 -3.72 6.76 -10.04
N ASP A 154 -4.20 5.53 -9.83
CA ASP A 154 -5.29 4.95 -10.62
C ASP A 154 -6.66 5.55 -10.32
N LEU A 155 -6.89 6.00 -9.07
CA LEU A 155 -8.12 6.71 -8.74
C LEU A 155 -8.27 7.98 -9.60
N SER A 156 -7.18 8.73 -9.80
CA SER A 156 -7.20 9.92 -10.64
C SER A 156 -7.60 9.62 -12.09
N LYS A 157 -7.14 8.49 -12.64
CA LYS A 157 -7.50 8.03 -13.99
C LYS A 157 -8.96 7.58 -14.04
N SER A 158 -9.40 6.81 -13.03
CA SER A 158 -10.78 6.33 -12.90
C SER A 158 -11.79 7.48 -12.79
N MET A 159 -11.40 8.58 -12.13
CA MET A 159 -12.18 9.81 -12.03
C MET A 159 -12.11 10.73 -13.26
N GLY A 160 -11.30 10.39 -14.27
CA GLY A 160 -11.11 11.21 -15.48
C GLY A 160 -10.36 12.52 -15.24
N LEU A 161 -9.51 12.59 -14.20
CA LEU A 161 -8.70 13.79 -13.93
C LEU A 161 -7.58 13.93 -14.96
N SER A 162 -7.33 15.15 -15.43
CA SER A 162 -6.20 15.45 -16.32
C SER A 162 -4.85 15.21 -15.62
N GLU A 163 -3.78 15.01 -16.39
CA GLU A 163 -2.41 14.74 -15.89
C GLU A 163 -1.72 15.92 -15.16
N GLU A 164 -2.47 16.96 -14.83
CA GLU A 164 -1.99 18.22 -14.26
C GLU A 164 -1.61 18.10 -12.77
N PRO A 165 -0.73 18.97 -12.25
CA PRO A 165 -0.09 18.83 -10.94
C PRO A 165 -1.03 18.96 -9.74
N LEU A 166 -2.33 19.15 -9.96
CA LEU A 166 -3.36 19.39 -8.95
C LEU A 166 -4.18 18.14 -8.60
N LYS A 167 -3.88 16.95 -9.15
CA LYS A 167 -4.63 15.71 -8.86
C LYS A 167 -4.83 15.47 -7.35
N MET A 168 -3.76 15.58 -6.56
CA MET A 168 -3.81 15.36 -5.12
C MET A 168 -4.66 16.41 -4.38
N GLU A 169 -4.73 17.64 -4.91
CA GLU A 169 -5.57 18.72 -4.40
C GLU A 169 -7.04 18.48 -4.72
N ILE A 170 -7.33 18.07 -5.97
CA ILE A 170 -8.69 17.75 -6.43
C ILE A 170 -9.26 16.55 -5.66
N MET A 171 -8.44 15.56 -5.33
CA MET A 171 -8.84 14.34 -4.61
C MET A 171 -8.95 14.51 -3.09
N LYS A 172 -8.79 15.72 -2.53
CA LYS A 172 -8.95 15.96 -1.09
C LYS A 172 -10.28 15.46 -0.51
N PRO A 173 -11.45 15.65 -1.16
CA PRO A 173 -12.71 15.12 -0.67
C PRO A 173 -12.70 13.59 -0.52
N GLN A 174 -12.16 12.87 -1.52
CA GLN A 174 -12.05 11.41 -1.52
C GLN A 174 -11.10 10.94 -0.41
N ARG A 175 -9.97 11.63 -0.22
CA ARG A 175 -9.00 11.33 0.86
C ARG A 175 -9.63 11.47 2.25
N VAL A 176 -10.36 12.56 2.49
CA VAL A 176 -11.03 12.78 3.79
C VAL A 176 -12.16 11.78 4.02
N ALA A 177 -12.97 11.48 3.01
CA ALA A 177 -14.02 10.47 3.10
C ALA A 177 -13.44 9.07 3.39
N PHE A 178 -12.38 8.69 2.67
CA PHE A 178 -11.64 7.45 2.89
C PHE A 178 -11.11 7.34 4.32
N LEU A 179 -10.48 8.41 4.84
CA LEU A 179 -10.02 8.46 6.23
C LEU A 179 -11.17 8.26 7.22
N ALA A 180 -12.31 8.93 7.01
CA ALA A 180 -13.47 8.82 7.89
C ALA A 180 -14.01 7.39 7.98
N THR A 181 -14.16 6.71 6.84
CA THR A 181 -14.56 5.29 6.81
C THR A 181 -13.53 4.40 7.50
N CYS A 182 -12.24 4.59 7.26
CA CYS A 182 -11.20 3.83 7.96
C CYS A 182 -11.30 3.98 9.48
N LEU A 183 -11.46 5.22 9.98
CA LEU A 183 -11.61 5.49 11.41
C LEU A 183 -12.85 4.83 12.01
N GLN A 184 -13.97 4.84 11.29
CA GLN A 184 -15.22 4.20 11.73
C GLN A 184 -15.05 2.69 11.95
N HIS A 185 -14.27 2.03 11.09
CA HIS A 185 -14.03 0.58 11.14
C HIS A 185 -12.72 0.20 11.85
N SER A 186 -12.05 1.15 12.52
CA SER A 186 -10.76 0.94 13.19
C SER A 186 -9.65 0.40 12.27
N ILE A 187 -9.69 0.79 11.00
CA ILE A 187 -8.70 0.47 9.96
C ILE A 187 -7.66 1.59 9.88
N ILE A 188 -6.39 1.23 9.70
CA ILE A 188 -5.33 2.20 9.43
C ILE A 188 -5.51 2.77 8.01
N ALA A 189 -5.78 4.07 7.92
CA ALA A 189 -5.84 4.77 6.63
C ALA A 189 -4.43 5.08 6.12
N ILE A 190 -4.04 4.48 4.99
CA ILE A 190 -2.79 4.79 4.28
C ILE A 190 -3.13 5.76 3.15
N ASP A 191 -2.68 7.01 3.30
CA ASP A 191 -2.84 8.04 2.26
C ASP A 191 -1.93 7.72 1.06
N GLY A 192 -2.40 8.04 -0.15
CA GLY A 192 -1.69 7.74 -1.39
C GLY A 192 -0.35 8.49 -1.53
N PRO A 193 0.52 8.01 -2.43
CA PRO A 193 1.84 8.60 -2.63
C PRO A 193 1.77 9.95 -3.32
N TRP A 194 2.78 10.79 -3.05
CA TRP A 194 3.07 11.91 -3.93
C TRP A 194 3.69 11.36 -5.23
N PRO A 195 3.09 11.64 -6.41
CA PRO A 195 3.43 10.91 -7.63
C PRO A 195 4.68 11.43 -8.35
N ASP A 196 5.08 12.68 -8.10
CA ASP A 196 6.18 13.31 -8.84
C ASP A 196 7.53 13.16 -8.11
N LEU A 197 8.46 12.45 -8.75
CA LEU A 197 9.79 12.14 -8.23
C LEU A 197 10.91 13.08 -8.72
N ARG A 198 10.57 14.10 -9.52
CA ARG A 198 11.56 15.04 -10.07
C ARG A 198 12.19 15.88 -8.96
N ASP A 199 13.51 16.06 -9.03
CA ASP A 199 14.27 16.83 -8.04
C ASP A 199 14.22 18.34 -8.32
N GLU A 200 13.02 18.91 -8.27
CA GLU A 200 12.76 20.33 -8.55
C GLU A 200 12.24 21.07 -7.31
N PRO A 201 12.61 22.35 -7.09
CA PRO A 201 12.18 23.10 -5.90
C PRO A 201 10.67 23.15 -5.69
N ASN A 202 9.90 23.39 -6.76
CA ASN A 202 8.44 23.45 -6.68
C ASN A 202 7.84 22.07 -6.36
N ASN A 203 8.44 21.00 -6.89
CA ASN A 203 7.97 19.64 -6.58
C ASN A 203 8.16 19.30 -5.09
N LYS A 204 9.31 19.66 -4.50
CA LYS A 204 9.56 19.47 -3.06
C LYS A 204 8.54 20.20 -2.19
N ILE A 205 8.24 21.46 -2.52
CA ILE A 205 7.23 22.25 -1.80
C ILE A 205 5.85 21.58 -1.92
N ASN A 206 5.48 21.10 -3.10
CA ASN A 206 4.20 20.43 -3.31
C ASN A 206 4.10 19.10 -2.54
N GLN A 207 5.18 18.30 -2.52
CA GLN A 207 5.27 17.08 -1.73
C GLN A 207 5.14 17.37 -0.23
N GLU A 208 5.81 18.41 0.28
CA GLU A 208 5.71 18.84 1.68
C GLU A 208 4.29 19.31 2.04
N ASN A 209 3.65 20.07 1.15
CA ASN A 209 2.27 20.50 1.32
C ASN A 209 1.29 19.32 1.34
N ASP A 210 1.48 18.32 0.46
CA ASP A 210 0.67 17.11 0.43
C ASP A 210 0.83 16.29 1.72
N LEU A 211 2.06 16.10 2.20
CA LEU A 211 2.34 15.44 3.46
C LEU A 211 1.72 16.20 4.65
N SER A 212 1.82 17.53 4.64
CA SER A 212 1.22 18.39 5.66
C SER A 212 -0.30 18.26 5.66
N PHE A 213 -0.94 18.25 4.49
CA PHE A 213 -2.37 18.01 4.39
C PHE A 213 -2.75 16.65 4.99
N ALA A 214 -2.08 15.56 4.60
CA ALA A 214 -2.36 14.24 5.13
C ALA A 214 -2.31 14.22 6.67
N TYR A 215 -1.22 14.76 7.24
CA TYR A 215 -1.05 14.82 8.69
C TYR A 215 -2.13 15.67 9.40
N GLN A 216 -2.42 16.87 8.87
CA GLN A 216 -3.40 17.80 9.42
C GLN A 216 -4.84 17.27 9.30
N SER A 217 -5.15 16.53 8.25
CA SER A 217 -6.45 15.86 8.07
C SER A 217 -6.65 14.67 9.01
N GLY A 218 -5.57 14.14 9.61
CA GLY A 218 -5.64 13.06 10.59
C GLY A 218 -4.99 11.74 10.17
N PHE A 219 -4.46 11.65 8.93
CA PHE A 219 -3.69 10.49 8.53
C PHE A 219 -2.43 10.33 9.38
N ARG A 220 -2.07 9.09 9.66
CA ARG A 220 -0.83 8.71 10.36
C ARG A 220 -0.01 7.71 9.57
N SER A 221 -0.49 7.28 8.40
CA SER A 221 0.21 6.43 7.46
C SER A 221 0.20 7.04 6.07
N LYS A 222 1.34 6.97 5.38
CA LYS A 222 1.49 7.43 3.99
C LYS A 222 2.20 6.37 3.15
N CYS A 223 1.65 6.11 1.98
CA CYS A 223 2.31 5.35 0.92
C CYS A 223 3.41 6.21 0.31
N ILE A 224 4.58 5.63 0.11
CA ILE A 224 5.71 6.25 -0.55
C ILE A 224 6.30 5.30 -1.58
N ILE A 225 6.86 5.85 -2.65
CA ILE A 225 7.36 5.11 -3.82
C ILE A 225 8.86 5.37 -4.07
N ASP A 226 9.48 6.21 -3.25
CA ASP A 226 10.92 6.45 -3.22
C ASP A 226 11.38 6.74 -1.78
N LYS A 227 12.53 6.22 -1.38
CA LYS A 227 13.12 6.46 -0.05
C LYS A 227 13.34 7.94 0.28
N LYS A 228 13.51 8.81 -0.72
CA LYS A 228 13.60 10.27 -0.55
C LYS A 228 12.29 10.88 -0.02
N GLN A 229 11.17 10.17 -0.13
CA GLN A 229 9.87 10.61 0.36
C GLN A 229 9.64 10.26 1.84
N ILE A 230 10.56 9.54 2.49
CA ILE A 230 10.51 9.31 3.93
C ILE A 230 10.58 10.68 4.63
N PRO A 231 9.56 11.06 5.43
CA PRO A 231 9.57 12.33 6.13
C PRO A 231 10.77 12.45 7.06
N LYS A 232 11.51 13.55 6.93
CA LYS A 232 12.41 13.99 8.01
C LYS A 232 11.50 14.41 9.16
N LYS A 233 11.78 13.94 10.38
CA LYS A 233 10.97 14.15 11.60
C LYS A 233 10.20 15.48 11.56
N LEU A 234 8.87 15.41 11.61
CA LEU A 234 7.96 16.56 11.66
C LEU A 234 8.13 17.35 12.97
#